data_AF-A0A2T4I4W5-F1
#
_entry.id   AF-A0A2T4I4W5-F1
#
_cell.length_a   1.000
_cell.length_b   1.000
_cell.length_c   1.000
_cell.angle_alpha   90.00
_cell.angle_beta   90.00
_cell.angle_gamma   90.00
#
_symmetry.space_group_name_H-M   'P 1'
#
loop_
_entity.id
_entity.type
_entity.pdbx_description
1 polymer ?
#
loop_
_entity_poly.entity_id
_entity_poly.type
_entity_poly.pdbx_seq_one_letter_code
_entity_poly.pdbx_strand_id
1 'polypeptide(L)' 'MVWIARPDADTLRRTEASGFPVHLVVEEDIPAIEIITDENGVPTKGGLIGYALAYTLMIGFIGYFFYFIP' A
#
# COMPACT_ATOMS: atom_id res chain seq x y z
N MET A 1 9.57 -4.41 5.61
CA MET A 1 9.51 -5.05 4.29
C MET A 1 8.24 -5.89 4.28
N VAL A 2 7.23 -5.48 3.49
CA VAL A 2 5.93 -6.16 3.42
C VAL A 2 5.80 -6.74 2.02
N TRP A 3 5.50 -8.02 1.92
CA TRP A 3 5.41 -8.74 0.66
C TRP A 3 3.92 -8.87 0.28
N ILE A 4 3.50 -8.20 -0.80
CA ILE A 4 2.12 -8.27 -1.31
C ILE A 4 2.13 -9.17 -2.54
N ALA A 5 1.47 -10.33 -2.44
CA ALA A 5 1.23 -11.19 -3.59
C ALA A 5 0.03 -10.64 -4.38
N ARG A 6 0.25 -10.11 -5.59
CA ARG A 6 -0.83 -9.78 -6.52
C ARG A 6 -1.08 -10.96 -7.47
N PRO A 7 -2.32 -11.45 -7.59
CA PRO A 7 -2.68 -12.36 -8.66
C PRO A 7 -2.72 -11.58 -9.99
N ASP A 8 -1.80 -11.90 -10.90
CA ASP A 8 -1.78 -11.41 -12.29
C ASP A 8 -2.03 -12.56 -13.28
N ALA A 9 -2.53 -12.23 -14.48
CA ALA A 9 -2.87 -13.20 -15.51
C ALA A 9 -1.66 -14.03 -15.98
N ASP A 10 -0.46 -13.46 -16.00
CA ASP A 10 0.75 -14.21 -16.35
C ASP A 10 1.14 -15.19 -15.23
N THR A 11 1.04 -14.77 -13.97
CA THR A 11 1.28 -15.59 -12.78
C THR A 11 0.31 -16.78 -12.72
N LEU A 12 -0.96 -16.56 -13.09
CA LEU A 12 -1.98 -17.59 -13.19
C LEU A 12 -1.65 -18.60 -14.30
N ARG A 13 -1.32 -18.12 -15.51
CA ARG A 13 -0.94 -19.00 -16.63
C ARG A 13 0.30 -19.85 -16.33
N ARG A 14 1.28 -19.29 -15.63
CA ARG A 14 2.47 -20.04 -15.21
C ARG A 14 2.17 -21.07 -14.11
N THR A 15 1.26 -20.74 -13.20
CA THR A 15 0.77 -21.68 -12.19
C THR A 15 0.02 -22.85 -12.85
N GLU A 16 -0.84 -22.58 -13.83
CA GLU A 16 -1.53 -23.61 -14.62
C GLU A 16 -0.55 -24.49 -15.40
N ALA A 17 0.47 -23.89 -16.05
CA ALA A 17 1.45 -24.61 -16.84
C ALA A 17 2.44 -25.45 -16.01
N SER A 18 2.80 -24.98 -14.81
CA SER A 18 3.78 -25.65 -13.96
C SER A 18 3.18 -26.71 -13.03
N GLY A 19 1.85 -26.68 -12.80
CA GLY A 19 1.18 -27.60 -11.88
C GLY A 19 1.42 -27.31 -10.40
N PHE A 20 2.17 -26.25 -10.08
CA PHE A 20 2.47 -25.81 -8.72
C PHE A 20 2.25 -24.29 -8.61
N PRO A 21 1.93 -23.74 -7.42
CA PRO A 21 1.78 -22.30 -7.25
C PRO A 21 3.12 -21.59 -7.56
N VAL A 22 3.15 -20.82 -8.65
CA VAL A 22 4.30 -20.00 -9.02
C VAL A 22 4.11 -18.63 -8.39
N HIS A 23 4.84 -18.35 -7.31
CA HIS A 23 4.84 -17.03 -6.68
C HIS A 23 5.85 -16.12 -7.40
N LEU A 24 5.34 -15.16 -8.17
CA LEU A 24 6.15 -14.01 -8.57
C LEU A 24 6.10 -13.00 -7.43
N VAL A 25 7.22 -12.85 -6.75
CA VAL A 25 7.41 -11.77 -5.78
C VAL A 25 7.64 -10.50 -6.58
N VAL A 26 6.65 -9.61 -6.57
CA VAL A 26 6.78 -8.29 -7.16
C VAL A 26 7.18 -7.34 -6.03
N GLU A 27 8.42 -6.86 -6.07
CA GLU A 27 8.86 -5.74 -5.23
C GLU A 27 8.25 -4.45 -5.81
N GLU A 28 7.06 -4.09 -5.34
CA GLU A 28 6.45 -2.79 -5.61
C GLU A 28 6.71 -1.85 -4.43
N ASP A 29 7.19 -0.64 -4.73
CA ASP A 29 7.24 0.44 -3.74
C ASP A 29 5.83 0.76 -3.27
N ILE A 30 5.63 0.78 -1.95
CA ILE A 30 4.35 1.20 -1.38
C ILE A 30 4.22 2.70 -1.65
N PRO A 31 3.22 3.14 -2.45
CA PRO A 31 3.09 4.55 -2.77
C PRO A 31 2.84 5.34 -1.49
N ALA A 32 3.62 6.40 -1.29
CA ALA A 32 3.40 7.34 -0.20
C ALA A 32 2.08 8.07 -0.40
N ILE A 33 1.44 8.47 0.70
CA ILE A 33 0.27 9.37 0.61
C ILE A 33 0.79 10.71 0.08
N GLU A 34 0.34 11.11 -1.10
CA GLU A 34 0.74 12.40 -1.68
C GLU A 34 0.05 13.57 -0.97
N ILE A 35 0.78 14.66 -0.77
CA ILE A 35 0.22 15.89 -0.21
C ILE A 35 -0.35 16.76 -1.33
N ILE A 36 -1.58 17.26 -1.14
CA ILE A 36 -2.20 18.16 -2.10
C ILE A 36 -1.52 19.53 -2.05
N THR A 37 -0.84 19.88 -3.14
CA THR A 37 -0.17 21.18 -3.33
C THR A 37 -0.98 22.12 -4.22
N ASP A 38 -0.70 23.42 -4.11
CA ASP A 38 -1.22 24.44 -5.01
C ASP A 38 -0.43 24.53 -6.33
N GLU A 39 -0.78 25.51 -7.18
CA GLU A 39 -0.13 25.77 -8.48
C GLU A 39 1.37 26.10 -8.37
N ASN A 40 1.85 26.52 -7.19
CA ASN A 40 3.25 26.85 -6.92
C ASN A 40 4.01 25.68 -6.25
N GLY A 41 3.35 24.53 -6.07
CA GLY A 41 3.92 23.39 -5.37
C GLY A 41 3.95 23.55 -3.85
N VAL A 42 3.23 24.54 -3.30
CA VAL A 42 3.14 24.75 -1.84
C VAL A 42 1.99 23.89 -1.29
N PRO A 43 2.22 23.11 -0.23
CA PRO A 43 1.16 22.36 0.42
C PRO A 43 0.00 23.25 0.84
N THR A 44 -1.21 22.91 0.38
CA THR A 44 -2.41 23.63 0.81
C THR A 44 -2.69 23.32 2.29
N LYS A 45 -3.31 24.25 3.02
CA LYS A 45 -3.72 24.00 4.42
C LYS A 45 -4.64 22.78 4.54
N GLY A 46 -5.55 22.61 3.58
CA GLY A 46 -6.41 21.43 3.48
C GLY A 46 -5.61 20.15 3.20
N GLY A 47 -4.63 20.22 2.28
CA GLY A 47 -3.72 19.12 1.97
C GLY A 47 -2.90 18.68 3.19
N LEU A 48 -2.38 19.62 3.98
CA LEU A 48 -1.66 19.32 5.22
C LEU A 48 -2.54 18.62 6.26
N ILE A 49 -3.77 19.11 6.48
CA ILE A 49 -4.70 18.50 7.43
C ILE A 49 -5.11 17.11 6.96
N GLY A 50 -5.45 16.95 5.68
CA GLY A 50 -5.81 15.66 5.09
C GLY A 50 -4.67 14.65 5.15
N TYR A 51 -3.45 15.09 4.84
CA TYR A 51 -2.24 14.28 4.95
C TYR A 51 -2.02 13.80 6.38
N ALA A 52 -2.05 14.71 7.37
CA ALA A 52 -1.88 14.36 8.77
C ALA A 52 -2.97 13.39 9.27
N LEU A 53 -4.22 13.61 8.87
CA LEU A 53 -5.35 12.75 9.22
C LEU A 53 -5.19 11.34 8.63
N ALA A 54 -4.77 11.24 7.36
CA ALA A 54 -4.56 9.96 6.69
C ALA A 54 -3.49 9.11 7.41
N TYR A 55 -2.35 9.71 7.75
CA TYR A 55 -1.30 9.01 8.53
C TYR A 55 -1.78 8.64 9.94
N THR A 56 -2.52 9.51 10.61
CA THR A 56 -3.07 9.24 11.95
C THR A 56 -4.00 8.02 11.91
N LEU A 57 -4.89 7.96 10.91
CA LEU A 57 -5.83 6.86 10.74
C LEU A 57 -5.11 5.55 10.36
N MET A 58 -4.09 5.62 9.50
CA MET A 58 -3.25 4.48 9.14
C MET A 58 -2.54 3.90 10.38
N ILE A 59 -1.91 4.74 11.19
CA ILE A 59 -1.23 4.31 12.43
C ILE A 59 -2.23 3.71 13.41
N GLY A 60 -3.39 4.35 13.60
CA GLY A 60 -4.43 3.84 14.48
C GLY A 60 -4.98 2.48 14.03
N PHE A 61 -5.20 2.32 12.73
CA PHE A 61 -5.64 1.05 12.15
C PHE A 61 -4.60 -0.05 12.36
N ILE A 62 -3.33 0.18 11.99
CA ILE A 62 -2.25 -0.79 12.19
C ILE A 62 -2.10 -1.14 13.68
N GLY A 63 -2.10 -0.12 14.56
CA GLY A 63 -1.99 -0.31 16.00
C GLY A 63 -3.11 -1.16 16.59
N TYR A 64 -4.33 -1.06 16.06
CA TYR A 64 -5.44 -1.91 16.47
C TYR A 64 -5.15 -3.40 16.21
N PHE A 65 -4.61 -3.76 15.04
CA PHE A 65 -4.25 -5.16 14.75
C PHE A 65 -3.20 -5.67 15.74
N PHE A 66 -2.14 -4.89 15.98
CA PHE A 66 -1.11 -5.31 16.93
C PHE A 66 -1.58 -5.43 18.37
N TYR A 67 -2.56 -4.63 18.80
CA TYR A 67 -3.05 -4.66 20.18
C TYR A 67 -4.15 -5.72 20.40
N PHE A 68 -5.03 -5.93 19.43
CA PHE A 68 -6.25 -6.75 19.60
C PHE A 68 -6.22 -8.09 18.85
N ILE A 69 -5.33 -8.29 17.89
CA ILE A 69 -5.24 -9.53 17.10
C ILE A 69 -3.86 -10.17 17.37
N PRO A 70 -3.81 -11.27 18.14
CA PRO A 70 -2.57 -11.97 18.49
C PRO A 70 -1.94 -12.73 17.33
#